data_AF-A0A1G2KPT4-F1
#
_entry.id   AF-A0A1G2KPT4-F1
#
_cell.length_a   1.000
_cell.length_b   1.000
_cell.length_c   1.000
_cell.angle_alpha   90.00
_cell.angle_beta   90.00
_cell.angle_gamma   90.00
#
_symmetry.space_group_name_H-M   'P 1'
#
loop_
_entity.id
_entity.type
_entity.pdbx_description
1 polymer ?
#
loop_
_entity_poly.entity_id
_entity_poly.type
_entity_poly.pdbx_seq_one_letter_code
_entity_poly.pdbx_strand_id
1 'polypeptide(L)'
;MRLRPDKHLHSKEHLLADDLSRTMGEPKKFAAYLGIAKLYYESDLRALARYVREKEDLPIEARGKYFFASLKGLTKIPGARLKRAKRRKKKTNGKRTTNRKRTK
;
A
#
# COMPACT_ATOMS: atom_id res chain seq x y z
N MET A 1 -28.05 -8.79 -3.51
CA MET A 1 -26.94 -8.72 -2.52
C MET A 1 -26.84 -7.30 -1.97
N ARG A 2 -27.02 -7.07 -0.67
CA ARG A 2 -26.92 -5.74 -0.04
C ARG A 2 -25.45 -5.36 0.16
N LEU A 3 -24.94 -4.43 -0.63
CA LEU A 3 -23.67 -3.73 -0.38
C LEU A 3 -23.88 -2.83 0.85
N ARG A 4 -23.47 -3.28 2.04
CA ARG A 4 -23.40 -2.39 3.20
C ARG A 4 -22.27 -1.39 2.94
N PRO A 5 -22.54 -0.08 2.88
CA PRO A 5 -21.49 0.91 2.72
C PRO A 5 -20.68 0.95 4.00
N ASP A 6 -19.50 0.32 3.98
CA ASP A 6 -18.54 0.46 5.06
C ASP A 6 -18.07 1.93 5.07
N LYS A 7 -18.38 2.67 6.15
CA LYS A 7 -18.16 4.13 6.24
C LYS A 7 -16.68 4.53 6.13
N HIS A 8 -15.76 3.56 6.12
CA HIS A 8 -14.32 3.77 5.99
C HIS A 8 -13.77 3.63 4.56
N LEU A 9 -14.60 3.30 3.56
CA LEU A 9 -14.13 2.87 2.25
C LEU A 9 -14.70 3.69 1.07
N HIS A 10 -14.56 5.02 1.07
CA HIS A 10 -15.19 5.83 0.00
C HIS A 10 -14.35 7.02 -0.50
N SER A 11 -13.10 6.77 -0.89
CA SER A 11 -12.44 7.66 -1.87
C SER A 11 -12.06 6.83 -3.10
N LYS A 12 -12.08 7.44 -4.30
CA LYS A 12 -11.84 6.74 -5.58
C LYS A 12 -10.56 5.92 -5.56
N GLU A 13 -9.55 6.38 -4.82
CA GLU A 13 -8.26 5.72 -4.65
C GLU A 13 -8.34 4.43 -3.84
N HIS A 14 -9.24 4.32 -2.85
CA HIS A 14 -9.43 3.08 -2.09
C HIS A 14 -10.07 1.99 -2.93
N LEU A 15 -11.08 2.36 -3.74
CA LEU A 15 -11.70 1.43 -4.68
C LEU A 15 -10.69 0.95 -5.72
N LEU A 16 -9.90 1.88 -6.27
CA LEU A 16 -8.84 1.54 -7.22
C LEU A 16 -7.78 0.64 -6.60
N ALA A 17 -7.34 0.93 -5.36
CA ALA A 17 -6.34 0.11 -4.67
C ALA A 17 -6.85 -1.31 -4.36
N ASP A 18 -8.12 -1.46 -4.01
CA ASP A 18 -8.72 -2.77 -3.76
C ASP A 18 -8.76 -3.59 -5.05
N ASP A 19 -9.26 -2.98 -6.14
CA ASP A 19 -9.33 -3.58 -7.48
C ASP A 19 -7.95 -4.02 -7.98
N LEU A 20 -6.94 -3.16 -7.85
CA LEU A 20 -5.55 -3.47 -8.23
C LEU A 20 -4.97 -4.60 -7.38
N SER A 21 -5.15 -4.55 -6.06
CA SER A 21 -4.58 -5.56 -5.15
C SER A 21 -5.16 -6.96 -5.40
N ARG A 22 -6.45 -7.04 -5.76
CA ARG A 22 -7.12 -8.29 -6.13
C ARG A 22 -6.68 -8.77 -7.51
N THR A 23 -6.61 -7.87 -8.48
CA THR A 23 -6.19 -8.17 -9.86
C THR A 23 -4.76 -8.72 -9.91
N MET A 24 -3.87 -8.21 -9.05
CA MET A 24 -2.48 -8.66 -8.95
C MET A 24 -2.28 -9.87 -8.03
N GLY A 25 -3.33 -10.37 -7.37
CA GLY A 25 -3.24 -11.50 -6.44
C GLY A 25 -2.52 -11.17 -5.13
N GLU A 26 -2.40 -9.89 -4.76
CA GLU A 26 -1.66 -9.43 -3.58
C GLU A 26 -2.54 -8.62 -2.60
N PRO A 27 -3.61 -9.21 -2.03
CA PRO A 27 -4.53 -8.49 -1.13
C PRO A 27 -3.82 -7.97 0.14
N LYS A 28 -2.77 -8.67 0.60
CA LYS A 28 -1.95 -8.26 1.76
C LYS A 28 -1.20 -6.93 1.53
N LYS A 29 -1.04 -6.50 0.28
CA LYS A 29 -0.31 -5.27 -0.09
C LYS A 29 -1.24 -4.10 -0.43
N PHE A 30 -2.52 -4.16 -0.07
CA PHE A 30 -3.49 -3.07 -0.30
C PHE A 30 -2.94 -1.66 0.03
N ALA A 31 -2.27 -1.49 1.17
CA ALA A 31 -1.69 -0.20 1.56
C ALA A 31 -0.65 0.35 0.57
N ALA A 32 0.12 -0.52 -0.09
CA ALA A 32 1.07 -0.13 -1.11
C ALA A 32 0.35 0.35 -2.38
N TYR A 33 -0.66 -0.38 -2.83
CA TYR A 33 -1.50 0.01 -3.97
C TYR A 33 -2.27 1.31 -3.69
N LEU A 34 -2.72 1.54 -2.46
CA LEU A 34 -3.33 2.81 -2.05
C LEU A 34 -2.35 3.98 -2.10
N GLY A 35 -1.07 3.74 -1.80
CA GLY A 35 -0.01 4.74 -1.97
C GLY A 35 0.16 5.14 -3.43
N ILE A 36 0.12 4.17 -4.34
CA ILE A 36 0.25 4.38 -5.79
C ILE A 36 -0.98 5.08 -6.36
N ALA A 37 -2.18 4.67 -5.96
CA ALA A 37 -3.44 5.26 -6.41
C ALA A 37 -3.54 6.76 -6.09
N LYS A 38 -2.76 7.25 -5.12
CA LYS A 38 -2.66 8.68 -4.77
C LYS A 38 -1.56 9.42 -5.54
N LEU A 39 -0.64 8.71 -6.20
CA LEU A 39 0.53 9.25 -6.87
C LEU A 39 0.40 9.29 -8.39
N TYR A 40 -0.42 8.41 -8.96
CA TYR A 40 -0.57 8.22 -10.40
C TYR A 40 -2.04 8.35 -10.80
N TYR A 41 -2.27 8.70 -12.07
CA TYR A 41 -3.62 8.81 -12.60
C TYR A 41 -4.31 7.45 -12.67
N GLU A 42 -5.62 7.43 -12.40
CA GLU A 42 -6.42 6.20 -12.45
C GLU A 42 -6.40 5.54 -13.83
N SER A 43 -6.46 6.32 -14.90
CA SER A 43 -6.41 5.84 -16.29
C SER A 43 -5.18 4.98 -16.54
N ASP A 44 -4.02 5.47 -16.11
CA ASP A 44 -2.74 4.85 -16.35
C ASP A 44 -2.57 3.57 -15.55
N LEU A 45 -3.02 3.60 -14.29
CA LEU A 45 -2.99 2.43 -13.42
C LEU A 45 -3.90 1.31 -13.93
N ARG A 46 -5.10 1.65 -14.43
CA ARG A 46 -6.01 0.66 -15.03
C ARG A 46 -5.47 0.11 -16.34
N ALA A 47 -4.90 0.95 -17.20
CA ALA A 47 -4.28 0.51 -18.45
C ALA A 47 -3.12 -0.45 -18.18
N LEU A 48 -2.24 -0.10 -17.23
CA LEU A 48 -1.13 -0.96 -16.83
C LEU A 48 -1.64 -2.27 -16.22
N ALA A 49 -2.66 -2.22 -15.36
CA ALA A 49 -3.21 -3.43 -14.75
C ALA A 49 -3.79 -4.40 -15.78
N ARG A 50 -4.47 -3.89 -16.82
CA ARG A 50 -4.95 -4.71 -17.94
C ARG A 50 -3.79 -5.33 -18.70
N TYR A 51 -2.78 -4.54 -19.04
CA TYR A 51 -1.58 -5.03 -19.74
C TYR A 51 -0.86 -6.15 -18.97
N VAL A 52 -0.69 -6.00 -17.65
CA VAL A 52 -0.06 -7.02 -16.81
C VAL A 52 -0.91 -8.28 -16.69
N ARG A 53 -2.24 -8.13 -16.68
CA ARG A 53 -3.18 -9.26 -16.62
C ARG A 53 -3.21 -10.06 -17.93
N GLU A 54 -3.12 -9.38 -19.06
CA GLU A 54 -3.14 -9.97 -20.41
C GLU A 54 -1.82 -10.66 -20.79
N LYS A 55 -0.73 -10.41 -20.06
CA LYS A 55 0.51 -11.18 -20.22
C LYS A 55 0.34 -12.61 -19.71
N GLU A 56 0.23 -13.54 -20.65
CA GLU A 56 0.14 -14.99 -20.37
C GLU A 56 1.45 -15.56 -19.82
N ASP A 57 2.60 -15.04 -20.27
CA ASP A 57 3.94 -15.50 -19.83
C ASP A 57 4.31 -15.10 -18.40
N LEU A 58 3.46 -14.34 -17.71
CA LEU A 58 3.80 -13.78 -16.40
C LEU A 58 3.11 -14.54 -15.25
N PRO A 59 3.87 -15.25 -14.40
CA PRO A 59 3.33 -15.93 -13.22
C PRO A 59 2.58 -14.96 -12.33
N ILE A 60 1.47 -15.42 -11.72
CA ILE A 60 0.61 -14.58 -10.86
C ILE A 60 1.42 -13.89 -9.76
N GLU A 61 2.37 -14.60 -9.15
CA GLU A 61 3.25 -14.08 -8.09
C GLU A 61 4.21 -12.97 -8.57
N ALA A 62 4.53 -12.96 -9.86
CA ALA A 62 5.41 -11.97 -10.49
C ALA A 62 4.64 -10.74 -10.99
N ARG A 63 3.33 -10.83 -11.19
CA ARG A 63 2.47 -9.73 -11.69
C ARG A 63 2.58 -8.48 -10.84
N GLY A 64 2.48 -8.62 -9.52
CA GLY A 64 2.66 -7.51 -8.59
C GLY A 64 4.02 -6.84 -8.77
N LYS A 65 5.12 -7.61 -8.72
CA LYS A 65 6.48 -7.07 -8.89
C LYS A 65 6.67 -6.35 -10.22
N TYR A 66 6.15 -6.93 -11.30
CA TYR A 66 6.21 -6.34 -12.63
C TYR A 66 5.41 -5.04 -12.71
N PHE A 67 4.18 -5.02 -12.17
CA PHE A 67 3.37 -3.82 -12.07
C PHE A 67 4.14 -2.69 -11.37
N PHE A 68 4.71 -2.95 -10.19
CA PHE A 68 5.51 -1.96 -9.46
C PHE A 68 6.76 -1.51 -10.23
N ALA A 69 7.39 -2.39 -11.01
CA ALA A 69 8.55 -2.03 -11.83
C ALA A 69 8.14 -1.10 -12.99
N SER A 70 7.03 -1.39 -13.66
CA SER A 70 6.48 -0.58 -14.75
C SER A 70 6.01 0.81 -14.32
N LEU A 71 5.65 0.99 -13.04
CA LEU A 71 5.32 2.32 -12.48
C LEU A 71 6.47 3.33 -12.54
N LYS A 72 7.73 2.90 -12.69
CA LYS A 72 8.87 3.81 -12.82
C LYS A 72 8.82 4.62 -14.12
N GLY A 73 8.20 4.11 -15.17
CA GLY A 73 8.06 4.79 -16.46
C GLY A 73 6.83 5.70 -16.56
N LEU A 74 5.95 5.71 -15.56
CA LEU A 74 4.71 6.46 -15.58
C LEU A 74 4.88 7.88 -15.03
N THR A 75 4.12 8.81 -15.60
CA THR A 75 4.05 10.20 -15.13
C THR A 75 3.32 10.24 -13.80
N LYS A 76 3.95 10.88 -12.80
CA LYS A 76 3.34 11.09 -11.48
C LYS A 76 2.49 12.35 -11.52
N ILE A 77 1.42 12.34 -10.74
CA ILE A 77 0.58 13.52 -10.53
C ILE A 77 1.47 14.63 -9.93
N PRO A 78 1.57 15.82 -10.56
CA PRO A 78 2.38 16.90 -10.05
C PRO A 78 1.86 17.35 -8.68
N GLY A 79 2.76 17.47 -7.70
CA GLY A 79 2.40 17.84 -6.33
C GLY A 79 1.87 16.71 -5.44
N ALA A 80 1.66 15.50 -5.98
CA ALA A 80 1.29 14.36 -5.16
C ALA A 80 2.47 13.96 -4.24
N ARG A 81 2.30 14.20 -2.94
CA ARG A 81 3.28 13.79 -1.91
C ARG A 81 2.69 12.67 -1.09
N LEU A 82 3.42 11.55 -1.00
CA LEU A 82 3.17 10.56 0.05
C LEU A 82 3.29 11.27 1.40
N LYS A 83 2.18 11.34 2.15
CA LYS A 83 2.22 11.82 3.54
C LYS A 83 3.15 10.89 4.30
N ARG A 84 4.37 11.37 4.58
CA ARG A 84 5.38 10.62 5.33
C ARG A 84 4.78 10.32 6.71
N ALA A 85 4.58 9.03 7.00
CA ALA A 85 4.05 8.62 8.30
C ALA A 85 4.95 9.21 9.40
N LYS A 86 4.38 10.06 10.27
CA LYS A 86 5.10 10.59 11.43
C LYS A 86 5.49 9.38 12.28
N ARG A 87 6.78 9.02 12.30
CA ARG A 87 7.30 7.97 13.19
C ARG A 87 6.98 8.39 14.62
N ARG A 88 5.96 7.77 15.23
CA ARG A 88 5.70 7.94 16.67
C ARG A 88 6.92 7.42 17.40
N LYS A 89 7.71 8.30 18.02
CA LYS A 89 8.82 7.91 18.89
C LYS A 89 8.25 7.03 20.00
N LYS A 90 8.67 5.76 20.06
CA LYS A 90 8.31 4.82 21.12
C LYS A 90 8.88 5.38 22.43
N LYS A 91 8.05 5.83 23.37
CA LYS A 91 8.49 6.18 24.73
C LYS A 91 9.04 4.90 25.36
N THR A 92 10.35 4.83 25.53
CA THR A 92 11.01 3.81 26.36
C THR A 92 10.61 4.08 27.80
N ASN A 93 9.67 3.29 28.35
CA ASN A 93 9.43 3.28 29.79
C ASN A 93 10.72 2.79 30.46
N GLY A 94 11.34 3.68 31.24
CA GLY A 94 12.61 3.43 31.91
C GLY A 94 12.55 2.20 32.80
N LYS A 95 13.45 1.24 32.55
CA LYS A 95 13.84 0.24 33.54
C LYS A 95 14.51 0.98 34.70
N ARG A 96 13.78 1.20 35.80
CA ARG A 96 14.38 1.59 37.08
C ARG A 96 15.14 0.38 37.64
N THR A 97 16.45 0.35 37.45
CA THR A 97 17.36 -0.44 38.28
C THR A 97 17.35 0.15 39.69
N THR A 98 16.80 -0.56 40.67
CA THR A 98 17.09 -0.29 42.09
C THR A 98 17.86 -1.47 42.66
N ASN A 99 19.17 -1.24 42.71
CA ASN A 99 20.16 -2.02 43.41
C ASN A 99 19.83 -1.95 44.91
N ARG A 100 19.46 -3.06 45.55
CA ARG A 100 19.32 -3.11 47.01
C ARG A 100 20.11 -4.31 47.55
N LYS A 101 21.43 -4.13 47.59
CA LYS A 101 22.29 -4.89 48.50
C LYS A 101 21.81 -4.59 49.93
N ARG A 102 21.29 -5.59 50.63
CA ARG A 102 21.19 -5.59 52.09
C ARG A 102 22.14 -6.67 52.59
N THR A 103 23.22 -6.20 53.18
CA THR A 103 24.14 -6.95 54.04
C THR A 103 23.38 -7.47 55.25
N LYS A 104 23.69 -8.70 55.65
CA LYS A 104 23.48 -9.21 57.00
C LYS A 104 24.71 -10.02 57.37
#